data_AF-A0A7Y3FCV8-F1
#
_entry.id   AF-A0A7Y3FCV8-F1
#
_cell.length_a   1.000
_cell.length_b   1.000
_cell.length_c   1.000
_cell.angle_alpha   90.00
_cell.angle_beta   90.00
_cell.angle_gamma   90.00
#
_symmetry.space_group_name_H-M   'P 1'
#
loop_
_entity.id
_entity.type
_entity.pdbx_description
1 polymer ?
#
loop_
_entity_poly.entity_id
_entity_poly.type
_entity_poly.pdbx_seq_one_letter_code
_entity_poly.pdbx_strand_id
1 'polypeptide(L)'
;MTYCVGLLLDAGMVCLSDTRTNAGLDNISTYRKMFTFEVPGERVITIMTAGSLSVTQTTLARLDEASTDTEATPDTSILLAPSMLQVAEIIGRTLAATSQEVGERMGESASSAAASMIVAGQRVGGEMRMFLIYPEGNFIEATADTPYLQIGEHKYGKPILDRVVTPQTTLSDAKKAVLLSMDSTLRSNLSVGMPLDLSVIERDACQIAETRRIEEGDEVFREMSAAWSIALKEGFSAIKL
;
A
#
# COMPACT_ATOMS: atom_id res chain seq x y z
N MET A 1 7.15 -8.86 -8.18
CA MET A 1 7.59 -9.36 -6.85
C MET A 1 7.17 -8.36 -5.78
N THR A 2 5.86 -8.14 -5.65
CA THR A 2 5.27 -7.20 -4.68
C THR A 2 3.77 -7.46 -4.62
N TYR A 3 3.14 -7.36 -3.47
CA TYR A 3 1.71 -7.10 -3.35
C TYR A 3 1.44 -6.12 -2.20
N CYS A 4 0.75 -5.02 -2.50
CA CYS A 4 0.24 -4.09 -1.49
C CYS A 4 -1.25 -3.82 -1.74
N VAL A 5 -1.99 -3.56 -0.67
CA VAL A 5 -3.43 -3.27 -0.69
C VAL A 5 -3.76 -2.22 0.35
N GLY A 6 -4.62 -1.27 -0.02
CA GLY A 6 -5.20 -0.28 0.88
C GLY A 6 -6.72 -0.29 0.75
N LEU A 7 -7.43 -0.23 1.87
CA LEU A 7 -8.89 -0.06 1.95
C LEU A 7 -9.20 1.33 2.53
N LEU A 8 -10.11 2.06 1.88
CA LEU A 8 -10.69 3.32 2.33
C LEU A 8 -12.16 3.07 2.72
N LEU A 9 -12.46 3.23 4.01
CA LEU A 9 -13.74 2.85 4.62
C LEU A 9 -14.33 4.02 5.39
N ASP A 10 -15.62 3.94 5.71
CA ASP A 10 -16.29 4.93 6.54
C ASP A 10 -15.62 5.03 7.92
N ALA A 11 -15.08 3.94 8.47
CA ALA A 11 -14.45 3.91 9.78
C ALA A 11 -12.96 4.33 9.79
N GLY A 12 -12.28 4.35 8.63
CA GLY A 12 -10.84 4.54 8.58
C GLY A 12 -10.20 3.93 7.33
N MET A 13 -8.87 3.74 7.40
CA MET A 13 -8.09 3.07 6.36
C MET A 13 -7.30 1.88 6.94
N VAL A 14 -7.20 0.82 6.14
CA VAL A 14 -6.37 -0.36 6.46
C VAL A 14 -5.41 -0.62 5.29
N CYS A 15 -4.12 -0.63 5.58
CA CYS A 15 -3.05 -0.83 4.60
C CYS A 15 -2.27 -2.11 4.94
N LEU A 16 -1.91 -2.90 3.93
CA LEU A 16 -1.07 -4.09 4.09
C LEU A 16 -0.10 -4.20 2.91
N SER A 17 1.18 -4.45 3.20
CA SER A 17 2.21 -4.72 2.20
C SER A 17 3.02 -5.96 2.54
N ASP A 18 3.38 -6.74 1.52
CA ASP A 18 4.42 -7.75 1.61
C ASP A 18 5.83 -7.12 1.55
N THR A 19 6.89 -7.89 1.77
CA THR A 19 8.28 -7.37 1.80
C THR A 19 9.26 -8.06 0.86
N ARG A 20 8.88 -9.21 0.28
CA ARG A 20 9.72 -9.88 -0.73
C ARG A 20 9.92 -9.01 -1.95
N THR A 21 11.17 -8.80 -2.36
CA THR A 21 11.51 -7.87 -3.44
C THR A 21 12.60 -8.45 -4.33
N ASN A 22 12.51 -8.16 -5.64
CA ASN A 22 13.58 -8.45 -6.59
C ASN A 22 14.60 -7.31 -6.59
N ALA A 23 15.83 -7.57 -6.15
CA ALA A 23 16.94 -6.62 -6.19
C ALA A 23 17.94 -6.90 -7.32
N GLY A 24 17.64 -7.84 -8.23
CA GLY A 24 18.50 -8.22 -9.35
C GLY A 24 18.41 -9.71 -9.68
N LEU A 25 19.14 -10.14 -10.72
CA LEU A 25 19.21 -11.55 -11.08
C LEU A 25 19.67 -12.38 -9.86
N ASP A 26 18.86 -13.36 -9.47
CA ASP A 26 19.06 -14.24 -8.31
C ASP A 26 19.20 -13.54 -6.95
N ASN A 27 18.76 -12.28 -6.84
CA ASN A 27 18.79 -11.53 -5.58
C ASN A 27 17.37 -11.21 -5.09
N ILE A 28 16.78 -12.17 -4.39
CA ILE A 28 15.51 -12.00 -3.69
C ILE A 28 15.81 -11.66 -2.23
N SER A 29 15.35 -10.48 -1.81
CA SER A 29 15.62 -9.94 -0.48
C SER A 29 14.35 -9.35 0.15
N THR A 30 14.43 -9.04 1.44
CA THR A 30 13.35 -8.44 2.22
C THR A 30 13.56 -6.93 2.32
N TYR A 31 12.66 -6.16 1.70
CA TYR A 31 12.62 -4.70 1.81
C TYR A 31 11.24 -4.24 2.27
N ARG A 32 11.20 -3.26 3.18
CA ARG A 32 9.95 -2.62 3.59
C ARG A 32 9.33 -1.92 2.38
N LYS A 33 8.01 -2.05 2.23
CA LYS A 33 7.24 -1.44 1.13
C LYS A 33 6.13 -0.50 1.59
N MET A 34 6.05 -0.24 2.89
CA MET A 34 5.09 0.69 3.49
C MET A 34 5.85 1.69 4.37
N PHE A 35 5.59 2.98 4.16
CA PHE A 35 6.29 4.08 4.80
C PHE A 35 5.27 5.09 5.30
N THR A 36 5.51 5.66 6.49
CA THR A 36 4.60 6.63 7.10
C THR A 36 5.33 7.94 7.33
N PHE A 37 4.67 9.03 6.95
CA PHE A 37 5.01 10.41 7.27
C PHE A 37 3.87 10.97 8.12
N GLU A 38 4.16 11.41 9.34
CA GLU A 38 3.12 11.87 10.25
C GLU A 38 3.55 13.10 11.07
N VAL A 39 2.57 13.94 11.35
CA VAL A 39 2.60 14.94 12.41
C VAL A 39 1.37 14.61 13.26
N PRO A 40 1.54 13.87 14.38
CA PRO A 40 0.42 13.32 15.12
C PRO A 40 -0.63 14.36 15.50
N GLY A 41 -1.89 14.09 15.16
CA GLY A 41 -3.01 14.99 15.39
C GLY A 41 -3.15 16.12 14.36
N GLU A 42 -2.25 16.22 13.36
CA GLU A 42 -2.32 17.19 12.27
C GLU A 42 -2.43 16.51 10.90
N ARG A 43 -1.59 15.50 10.64
CA ARG A 43 -1.64 14.71 9.40
C ARG A 43 -0.98 13.35 9.53
N VAL A 44 -1.44 12.41 8.72
CA VAL A 44 -0.83 11.10 8.51
C VAL A 44 -0.88 10.74 7.03
N ILE A 45 0.24 10.27 6.50
CA ILE A 45 0.40 9.86 5.11
C ILE A 45 1.15 8.52 5.12
N THR A 46 0.49 7.47 4.65
CA THR A 46 1.06 6.14 4.43
C THR A 46 1.25 5.91 2.93
N ILE A 47 2.46 5.58 2.53
CA ILE A 47 2.85 5.30 1.14
C ILE A 47 3.23 3.82 1.03
N MET A 48 2.58 3.09 0.13
CA MET A 48 2.94 1.72 -0.25
C MET A 48 3.55 1.69 -1.65
N THR A 49 4.58 0.88 -1.87
CA THR A 49 5.38 0.92 -3.11
C THR A 49 5.45 -0.41 -3.84
N ALA A 50 5.37 -0.40 -5.18
CA ALA A 50 5.60 -1.56 -6.03
C ALA A 50 6.35 -1.19 -7.32
N GLY A 51 7.11 -2.15 -7.87
CA GLY A 51 7.90 -1.97 -9.10
C GLY A 51 9.39 -1.81 -8.82
N SER A 52 10.06 -0.96 -9.58
CA SER A 52 11.51 -0.78 -9.48
C SER A 52 11.96 -0.31 -8.09
N LEU A 53 12.84 -1.09 -7.46
CA LEU A 53 13.33 -0.80 -6.11
C LEU A 53 14.16 0.49 -6.07
N SER A 54 15.01 0.73 -7.07
CA SER A 54 15.83 1.94 -7.14
C SER A 54 14.97 3.20 -7.29
N VAL A 55 13.90 3.12 -8.08
CA VAL A 55 12.96 4.24 -8.29
C VAL A 55 12.16 4.51 -7.02
N THR A 56 11.58 3.48 -6.42
CA THR A 56 10.76 3.63 -5.20
C THR A 56 11.60 4.17 -4.03
N GLN A 57 12.80 3.64 -3.81
CA GLN A 57 13.70 4.13 -2.75
C GLN A 57 14.16 5.56 -2.99
N THR A 58 14.55 5.90 -4.22
CA THR A 58 14.98 7.27 -4.54
C THR A 58 13.83 8.26 -4.40
N THR A 59 12.62 7.88 -4.81
CA THR A 59 11.41 8.70 -4.64
C THR A 59 11.14 8.95 -3.16
N LEU A 60 11.15 7.91 -2.33
CA LEU A 60 10.93 8.04 -0.88
C LEU A 60 12.02 8.87 -0.20
N ALA A 61 13.30 8.68 -0.57
CA ALA A 61 14.40 9.47 -0.02
C ALA A 61 14.27 10.96 -0.33
N ARG A 62 13.85 11.31 -1.56
CA ARG A 62 13.59 12.71 -1.95
C ARG A 62 12.42 13.32 -1.17
N LEU A 63 11.35 12.56 -0.95
CA LEU A 63 10.20 13.00 -0.16
C LEU A 63 10.59 13.22 1.31
N ASP A 64 11.41 12.33 1.87
CA ASP A 64 11.92 12.42 3.24
C ASP A 64 12.86 13.61 3.42
N GLU A 65 13.80 13.81 2.50
CA GLU A 65 14.69 14.97 2.47
C GLU A 65 13.89 16.28 2.39
N ALA A 66 12.93 16.39 1.47
CA ALA A 66 12.06 17.56 1.35
C ALA A 66 11.17 17.78 2.58
N SER A 67 10.86 16.72 3.34
CA SER A 67 10.04 16.81 4.56
C SER A 67 10.78 17.41 5.75
N THR A 68 12.13 17.37 5.73
CA THR A 68 12.99 17.89 6.80
C THR A 68 13.75 19.16 6.41
N ASP A 69 13.63 19.60 5.15
CA ASP A 69 14.23 20.83 4.64
C ASP A 69 13.60 22.07 5.30
N THR A 70 14.44 22.97 5.81
CA THR A 70 13.99 24.23 6.44
C THR A 70 13.41 25.22 5.45
N GLU A 71 13.76 25.11 4.17
CA GLU A 71 13.24 25.94 3.09
C GLU A 71 12.04 25.28 2.37
N ALA A 72 11.54 24.16 2.91
CA ALA A 72 10.38 23.48 2.35
C ALA A 72 9.14 24.38 2.31
N THR A 73 8.35 24.22 1.25
CA THR A 73 7.09 24.95 1.04
C THR A 73 5.93 23.97 0.92
N PRO A 74 4.67 24.45 0.99
CA PRO A 74 3.50 23.60 0.73
C PRO A 74 3.48 22.94 -0.66
N ASP A 75 4.29 23.41 -1.61
CA ASP A 75 4.41 22.84 -2.95
C ASP A 75 5.51 21.78 -3.07
N THR A 76 6.44 21.72 -2.13
CA THR A 76 7.60 20.81 -2.17
C THR A 76 7.54 19.69 -1.14
N SER A 77 6.91 19.94 0.02
CA SER A 77 6.85 18.97 1.12
C SER A 77 5.44 18.41 1.32
N ILE A 78 5.34 17.08 1.35
CA ILE A 78 4.10 16.37 1.70
C ILE A 78 3.62 16.66 3.12
N LEU A 79 4.54 17.06 4.03
CA LEU A 79 4.20 17.46 5.39
C LEU A 79 3.73 18.92 5.51
N LEU A 80 3.85 19.72 4.46
CA LEU A 80 3.37 21.10 4.41
C LEU A 80 2.19 21.30 3.45
N ALA A 81 1.96 20.34 2.55
CA ALA A 81 0.88 20.37 1.56
C ALA A 81 -0.50 20.68 2.20
N PRO A 82 -1.32 21.55 1.58
CA PRO A 82 -2.59 22.01 2.17
C PRO A 82 -3.74 21.00 1.98
N SER A 83 -3.57 19.99 1.14
CA SER A 83 -4.58 18.96 0.88
C SER A 83 -3.93 17.62 0.50
N MET A 84 -4.66 16.54 0.68
CA MET A 84 -4.22 15.21 0.21
C MET A 84 -4.12 15.12 -1.32
N LEU A 85 -4.82 15.99 -2.08
CA LEU A 85 -4.63 16.10 -3.52
C LEU A 85 -3.22 16.63 -3.84
N GLN A 86 -2.80 17.72 -3.17
CA GLN A 86 -1.46 18.26 -3.33
C GLN A 86 -0.40 17.23 -2.90
N VAL A 87 -0.64 16.46 -1.83
CA VAL A 87 0.24 15.35 -1.44
C VAL A 87 0.40 14.36 -2.60
N ALA A 88 -0.69 13.93 -3.24
CA ALA A 88 -0.65 13.04 -4.39
C ALA A 88 0.10 13.65 -5.60
N GLU A 89 -0.07 14.95 -5.86
CA GLU A 89 0.64 15.66 -6.93
C GLU A 89 2.16 15.76 -6.68
N ILE A 90 2.59 16.04 -5.44
CA ILE A 90 4.00 16.07 -5.06
C ILE A 90 4.63 14.69 -5.21
N ILE A 91 3.94 13.64 -4.72
CA ILE A 91 4.42 12.26 -4.83
C ILE A 91 4.48 11.82 -6.29
N GLY A 92 3.43 12.09 -7.08
CA GLY A 92 3.36 11.75 -8.50
C GLY A 92 4.47 12.41 -9.33
N ARG A 93 4.69 13.71 -9.14
CA ARG A 93 5.78 14.43 -9.82
C ARG A 93 7.15 13.90 -9.42
N THR A 94 7.37 13.61 -8.14
CA THR A 94 8.64 13.04 -7.66
C THR A 94 8.87 11.65 -8.27
N LEU A 95 7.84 10.80 -8.26
CA LEU A 95 7.90 9.45 -8.83
C LEU A 95 8.20 9.48 -10.33
N ALA A 96 7.49 10.30 -11.09
CA ALA A 96 7.68 10.43 -12.54
C ALA A 96 9.08 10.94 -12.88
N ALA A 97 9.55 11.99 -12.19
CA ALA A 97 10.90 12.53 -12.39
C ALA A 97 11.98 11.48 -12.08
N THR A 98 11.85 10.76 -10.96
CA THR A 98 12.79 9.69 -10.60
C THR A 98 12.75 8.54 -11.60
N SER A 99 11.57 8.14 -12.06
CA SER A 99 11.41 7.07 -13.06
C SER A 99 12.08 7.47 -14.39
N GLN A 100 11.90 8.73 -14.82
CA GLN A 100 12.55 9.26 -16.01
C GLN A 100 14.08 9.27 -15.88
N GLU A 101 14.62 9.83 -14.80
CA GLU A 101 16.07 9.90 -14.57
C GLU A 101 16.73 8.50 -14.55
N VAL A 102 16.07 7.53 -13.91
CA VAL A 102 16.57 6.15 -13.88
C VAL A 102 16.44 5.51 -15.26
N GLY A 103 15.32 5.71 -15.95
CA GLY A 103 15.09 5.20 -17.31
C GLY A 103 16.14 5.70 -18.31
N GLU A 104 16.48 6.99 -18.27
CA GLU A 104 17.53 7.59 -19.10
C GLU A 104 18.90 6.91 -18.91
N ARG A 105 19.24 6.54 -17.67
CA ARG A 105 20.48 5.81 -17.36
C ARG A 105 20.46 4.35 -17.81
N MET A 106 19.27 3.75 -17.94
CA MET A 106 19.09 2.35 -18.31
C MET A 106 18.99 2.11 -19.83
N GLY A 107 18.82 3.16 -20.64
CA GLY A 107 18.76 3.06 -22.09
C GLY A 107 17.67 2.09 -22.57
N GLU A 108 18.07 1.02 -23.27
CA GLU A 108 17.14 0.01 -23.81
C GLU A 108 16.31 -0.72 -22.74
N SER A 109 16.74 -0.68 -21.47
CA SER A 109 16.01 -1.28 -20.33
C SER A 109 15.11 -0.29 -19.58
N ALA A 110 14.81 0.88 -20.15
CA ALA A 110 14.04 1.95 -19.49
C ALA A 110 12.66 1.49 -18.96
N SER A 111 12.02 0.51 -19.59
CA SER A 111 10.74 -0.05 -19.10
C SER A 111 10.85 -0.70 -17.72
N SER A 112 12.05 -1.09 -17.29
CA SER A 112 12.33 -1.63 -15.96
C SER A 112 12.43 -0.54 -14.87
N ALA A 113 12.39 0.74 -15.24
CA ALA A 113 12.36 1.87 -14.33
C ALA A 113 10.93 2.30 -13.94
N ALA A 114 9.93 1.43 -14.13
CA ALA A 114 8.55 1.72 -13.75
C ALA A 114 8.27 1.36 -12.27
N ALA A 115 7.57 2.24 -11.58
CA ALA A 115 7.07 2.01 -10.23
C ALA A 115 5.70 2.65 -10.03
N SER A 116 4.95 2.15 -9.05
CA SER A 116 3.62 2.64 -8.67
C SER A 116 3.54 2.75 -7.15
N MET A 117 2.67 3.63 -6.68
CA MET A 117 2.47 3.85 -5.24
C MET A 117 0.98 3.91 -4.89
N ILE A 118 0.62 3.40 -3.72
CA ILE A 118 -0.65 3.74 -3.08
C ILE A 118 -0.34 4.77 -2.00
N VAL A 119 -1.09 5.86 -1.97
CA VAL A 119 -0.96 6.91 -0.96
C VAL A 119 -2.28 6.99 -0.19
N ALA A 120 -2.25 6.70 1.10
CA ALA A 120 -3.41 6.73 1.98
C ALA A 120 -3.16 7.74 3.10
N GLY A 121 -4.11 8.60 3.42
CA GLY A 121 -3.86 9.56 4.48
C GLY A 121 -5.01 10.50 4.78
N GLN A 122 -4.80 11.31 5.81
CA GLN A 122 -5.72 12.35 6.24
C GLN A 122 -4.92 13.50 6.85
N ARG A 123 -5.44 14.71 6.69
CA ARG A 123 -5.02 15.88 7.47
C ARG A 123 -6.21 16.52 8.16
N VAL A 124 -5.96 17.24 9.24
CA VAL A 124 -7.00 17.94 10.00
C VAL A 124 -7.84 18.83 9.10
N GLY A 125 -9.16 18.73 9.22
CA GLY A 125 -10.12 19.49 8.43
C GLY A 125 -10.27 19.03 6.98
N GLY A 126 -9.67 17.90 6.60
CA GLY A 126 -9.87 17.23 5.32
C GLY A 126 -10.41 15.81 5.48
N GLU A 127 -11.02 15.30 4.41
CA GLU A 127 -11.45 13.90 4.33
C GLU A 127 -10.26 12.94 4.28
N MET A 128 -10.48 11.70 4.71
CA MET A 128 -9.58 10.59 4.41
C MET A 128 -9.58 10.34 2.91
N ARG A 129 -8.39 10.22 2.32
CA ARG A 129 -8.24 10.02 0.87
C ARG A 129 -7.18 8.97 0.58
N MET A 130 -7.41 8.22 -0.50
CA MET A 130 -6.49 7.18 -0.97
C MET A 130 -6.31 7.26 -2.48
N PHE A 131 -5.08 7.27 -2.94
CA PHE A 131 -4.72 7.41 -4.35
C PHE A 131 -3.88 6.25 -4.84
N LEU A 132 -4.04 5.89 -6.12
CA LEU A 132 -3.10 5.06 -6.87
C LEU A 132 -2.31 5.96 -7.81
N ILE A 133 -1.01 6.10 -7.56
CA ILE A 133 -0.06 6.84 -8.37
C ILE A 133 0.54 5.90 -9.41
N TYR A 134 0.39 6.25 -10.69
CA TYR A 134 0.96 5.51 -11.81
C TYR A 134 2.40 5.96 -12.11
N PRO A 135 3.18 5.17 -12.87
CA PRO A 135 4.56 5.52 -13.23
C PRO A 135 4.71 6.90 -13.89
N GLU A 136 3.69 7.33 -14.63
CA GLU A 136 3.66 8.62 -15.32
C GLU A 136 3.37 9.80 -14.38
N GLY A 137 3.18 9.55 -13.08
CA GLY A 137 2.94 10.55 -12.04
C GLY A 137 1.50 11.05 -11.95
N ASN A 138 0.64 10.66 -12.89
CA ASN A 138 -0.81 10.83 -12.75
C ASN A 138 -1.38 9.80 -11.77
N PHE A 139 -2.62 10.02 -11.34
CA PHE A 139 -3.23 9.18 -10.31
C PHE A 139 -4.75 9.11 -10.44
N ILE A 140 -5.33 8.08 -9.83
CA ILE A 140 -6.76 7.96 -9.54
C ILE A 140 -6.99 7.92 -8.03
N GLU A 141 -8.23 8.17 -7.62
CA GLU A 141 -8.65 8.16 -6.23
C GLU A 141 -9.64 7.01 -5.95
N ALA A 142 -9.52 6.40 -4.77
CA ALA A 142 -10.52 5.46 -4.27
C ALA A 142 -11.84 6.20 -3.99
N THR A 143 -12.97 5.51 -4.20
CA THR A 143 -14.31 6.07 -4.00
C THR A 143 -15.17 5.09 -3.20
N ALA A 144 -16.39 5.47 -2.84
CA ALA A 144 -17.32 4.54 -2.21
C ALA A 144 -17.64 3.32 -3.09
N ASP A 145 -17.66 3.48 -4.42
CA ASP A 145 -17.88 2.40 -5.38
C ASP A 145 -16.62 1.55 -5.60
N THR A 146 -15.43 2.09 -5.32
CA THR A 146 -14.15 1.38 -5.39
C THR A 146 -13.35 1.69 -4.13
N PRO A 147 -13.70 1.08 -2.98
CA PRO A 147 -13.17 1.45 -1.66
C PRO A 147 -11.81 0.81 -1.37
N TYR A 148 -11.14 0.23 -2.37
CA TYR A 148 -9.83 -0.35 -2.18
C TYR A 148 -8.97 -0.21 -3.44
N LEU A 149 -7.65 -0.15 -3.24
CA LEU A 149 -6.65 -0.08 -4.31
C LEU A 149 -5.58 -1.15 -4.06
N GLN A 150 -4.99 -1.66 -5.14
CA GLN A 150 -3.96 -2.69 -5.08
C GLN A 150 -2.84 -2.38 -6.07
N ILE A 151 -1.60 -2.73 -5.71
CA ILE A 151 -0.41 -2.64 -6.58
C ILE A 151 0.41 -3.94 -6.52
N GLY A 152 1.14 -4.24 -7.59
CA GLY A 152 1.89 -5.50 -7.73
C GLY A 152 1.01 -6.68 -8.18
N GLU A 153 1.23 -7.87 -7.61
CA GLU A 153 0.58 -9.15 -7.93
C GLU A 153 -0.80 -9.30 -7.29
N HIS A 154 -1.71 -8.39 -7.65
CA HIS A 154 -2.98 -8.20 -6.94
C HIS A 154 -4.12 -9.15 -7.33
N LYS A 155 -4.00 -9.88 -8.45
CA LYS A 155 -5.10 -10.67 -9.04
C LYS A 155 -5.58 -11.81 -8.15
N TYR A 156 -4.68 -12.44 -7.39
CA TYR A 156 -4.98 -13.62 -6.56
C TYR A 156 -5.83 -13.27 -5.34
N GLY A 157 -5.51 -12.15 -4.69
CA GLY A 157 -6.20 -11.67 -3.49
C GLY A 157 -7.44 -10.82 -3.78
N LYS A 158 -7.71 -10.44 -5.03
CA LYS A 158 -8.83 -9.58 -5.42
C LYS A 158 -10.23 -10.19 -5.13
N PRO A 159 -10.51 -11.47 -5.42
CA PRO A 159 -11.87 -12.01 -5.31
C PRO A 159 -12.46 -11.99 -3.90
N ILE A 160 -11.64 -12.08 -2.85
CA ILE A 160 -12.16 -11.96 -1.48
C ILE A 160 -12.56 -10.52 -1.17
N LEU A 161 -11.76 -9.54 -1.62
CA LEU A 161 -12.05 -8.12 -1.43
C LEU A 161 -13.36 -7.73 -2.14
N ASP A 162 -13.52 -8.13 -3.40
CA ASP A 162 -14.74 -7.91 -4.19
C ASP A 162 -16.02 -8.47 -3.54
N ARG A 163 -15.90 -9.49 -2.69
CA ARG A 163 -17.05 -10.19 -2.09
C ARG A 163 -17.46 -9.64 -0.73
N VAL A 164 -16.53 -9.06 0.04
CA VAL A 164 -16.75 -8.77 1.46
C VAL A 164 -16.51 -7.32 1.84
N VAL A 165 -15.80 -6.54 1.01
CA VAL A 165 -15.44 -5.16 1.33
C VAL A 165 -16.50 -4.21 0.76
N THR A 166 -17.04 -3.38 1.64
CA THR A 166 -17.95 -2.27 1.36
C THR A 166 -17.48 -1.06 2.18
N PRO A 167 -17.91 0.18 1.89
CA PRO A 167 -17.51 1.33 2.69
C PRO A 167 -17.88 1.20 4.18
N GLN A 168 -18.95 0.46 4.51
CA GLN A 168 -19.41 0.23 5.89
C GLN A 168 -18.65 -0.90 6.61
N THR A 169 -17.72 -1.59 5.95
CA THR A 169 -16.94 -2.67 6.56
C THR A 169 -16.16 -2.13 7.76
N THR A 170 -16.21 -2.83 8.90
CA THR A 170 -15.49 -2.41 10.11
C THR A 170 -13.98 -2.54 9.94
N LEU A 171 -13.18 -1.76 10.69
CA LEU A 171 -11.71 -1.88 10.64
C LEU A 171 -11.22 -3.29 11.00
N SER A 172 -11.91 -3.99 11.91
CA SER A 172 -11.61 -5.37 12.27
C SER A 172 -11.85 -6.34 11.11
N ASP A 173 -12.98 -6.21 10.42
CA ASP A 173 -13.29 -7.03 9.25
C ASP A 173 -12.39 -6.70 8.06
N ALA A 174 -12.03 -5.43 7.89
CA ALA A 174 -11.09 -4.97 6.88
C ALA A 174 -9.68 -5.56 7.10
N LYS A 175 -9.19 -5.58 8.34
CA LYS A 175 -7.94 -6.28 8.71
C LYS A 175 -8.00 -7.76 8.31
N LYS A 176 -9.09 -8.46 8.64
CA LYS A 176 -9.27 -9.85 8.21
C LYS A 176 -9.27 -9.97 6.68
N ALA A 177 -9.98 -9.09 5.98
CA ALA A 177 -10.08 -9.12 4.51
C ALA A 177 -8.71 -8.95 3.83
N VAL A 178 -7.89 -7.98 4.24
CA VAL A 178 -6.55 -7.78 3.67
C VAL A 178 -5.61 -8.95 3.98
N LEU A 179 -5.71 -9.54 5.17
CA LEU A 179 -4.87 -10.69 5.56
C LEU A 179 -5.26 -11.95 4.78
N LEU A 180 -6.56 -12.22 4.58
CA LEU A 180 -7.03 -13.34 3.75
C LEU A 180 -6.73 -13.13 2.26
N SER A 181 -6.78 -11.88 1.81
CA SER A 181 -6.32 -11.49 0.47
C SER A 181 -4.84 -11.80 0.30
N MET A 182 -4.00 -11.47 1.29
CA MET A 182 -2.57 -11.76 1.29
C MET A 182 -2.28 -13.27 1.38
N ASP A 183 -2.99 -14.02 2.22
CA ASP A 183 -2.85 -15.49 2.31
C ASP A 183 -3.07 -16.17 0.96
N SER A 184 -4.14 -15.78 0.26
CA SER A 184 -4.45 -16.31 -1.07
C SER A 184 -3.32 -16.03 -2.08
N THR A 185 -2.75 -14.82 -2.04
CA THR A 185 -1.63 -14.42 -2.89
C THR A 185 -0.34 -15.15 -2.54
N LEU A 186 0.04 -15.24 -1.26
CA LEU A 186 1.24 -15.95 -0.78
C LEU A 186 1.25 -17.42 -1.22
N ARG A 187 0.09 -18.07 -1.19
CA ARG A 187 -0.06 -19.48 -1.59
C ARG A 187 0.03 -19.70 -3.10
N SER A 188 -0.25 -18.66 -3.89
CA SER A 188 -0.42 -18.78 -5.35
C SER A 188 0.69 -18.13 -6.15
N ASN A 189 1.53 -17.28 -5.54
CA ASN A 189 2.58 -16.54 -6.23
C ASN A 189 3.81 -16.34 -5.33
N LEU A 190 4.91 -17.02 -5.69
CA LEU A 190 6.18 -17.00 -4.93
C LEU A 190 6.88 -15.64 -4.94
N SER A 191 6.46 -14.72 -5.80
CA SER A 191 7.04 -13.39 -5.88
C SER A 191 6.55 -12.45 -4.77
N VAL A 192 5.53 -12.86 -4.02
CA VAL A 192 5.02 -12.19 -2.82
C VAL A 192 5.50 -12.98 -1.60
N GLY A 193 5.89 -12.29 -0.53
CA GLY A 193 6.47 -12.98 0.61
C GLY A 193 6.50 -12.17 1.90
N MET A 194 6.50 -12.93 2.98
CA MET A 194 6.66 -12.45 4.36
C MET A 194 8.08 -11.92 4.63
N PRO A 195 8.25 -11.09 5.66
CA PRO A 195 7.24 -10.53 6.56
C PRO A 195 6.23 -9.60 5.87
N LEU A 196 5.12 -9.30 6.56
CA LEU A 196 4.10 -8.34 6.12
C LEU A 196 4.10 -7.13 7.06
N ASP A 197 3.85 -5.94 6.53
CA ASP A 197 3.66 -4.72 7.32
C ASP A 197 2.18 -4.29 7.20
N LEU A 198 1.48 -4.20 8.34
CA LEU A 198 0.09 -3.76 8.46
C LEU A 198 0.02 -2.41 9.17
N SER A 199 -0.83 -1.52 8.68
CA SER A 199 -1.14 -0.25 9.31
C SER A 199 -2.64 0.05 9.31
N VAL A 200 -3.13 0.68 10.38
CA VAL A 200 -4.50 1.16 10.51
C VAL A 200 -4.49 2.65 10.86
N ILE A 201 -5.32 3.41 10.15
CA ILE A 201 -5.60 4.83 10.42
C ILE A 201 -7.08 4.95 10.72
N GLU A 202 -7.44 5.41 11.91
CA GLU A 202 -8.84 5.68 12.26
C GLU A 202 -9.31 7.01 11.67
N ARG A 203 -10.60 7.09 11.33
CA ARG A 203 -11.22 8.33 10.86
C ARG A 203 -10.94 9.47 11.84
N ASP A 204 -10.51 10.61 11.29
CA ASP A 204 -10.28 11.88 11.97
C ASP A 204 -9.16 11.87 13.03
N ALA A 205 -8.47 10.74 13.21
CA ALA A 205 -7.37 10.63 14.16
C ALA A 205 -6.10 11.37 13.67
N CYS A 206 -5.90 11.48 12.35
CA CYS A 206 -4.72 12.09 11.73
C CYS A 206 -3.38 11.58 12.30
N GLN A 207 -3.32 10.29 12.65
CA GLN A 207 -2.16 9.57 13.17
C GLN A 207 -2.35 8.06 12.96
N ILE A 208 -1.28 7.28 13.06
CA ILE A 208 -1.37 5.82 13.01
C ILE A 208 -1.97 5.27 14.30
N ALA A 209 -3.06 4.50 14.18
CA ALA A 209 -3.72 3.85 15.31
C ALA A 209 -3.09 2.49 15.65
N GLU A 210 -2.68 1.75 14.62
CA GLU A 210 -2.04 0.43 14.77
C GLU A 210 -0.95 0.27 13.73
N THR A 211 0.21 -0.25 14.15
CA THR A 211 1.23 -0.82 13.26
C THR A 211 1.57 -2.21 13.74
N ARG A 212 1.60 -3.16 12.82
CA ARG A 212 1.98 -4.54 13.13
C ARG A 212 2.83 -5.12 12.00
N ARG A 213 3.98 -5.67 12.37
CA ARG A 213 4.78 -6.53 11.48
C ARG A 213 4.43 -7.99 11.74
N ILE A 214 4.13 -8.72 10.69
CA ILE A 214 3.72 -10.13 10.72
C ILE A 214 4.88 -10.93 10.15
N GLU A 215 5.65 -11.55 11.04
CA GLU A 215 6.83 -12.34 10.69
C GLU A 215 6.45 -13.70 10.10
N GLU A 216 7.43 -14.34 9.44
CA GLU A 216 7.28 -15.73 9.02
C GLU A 216 7.05 -16.61 10.26
N GLY A 217 5.99 -17.42 10.23
CA GLY A 217 5.60 -18.26 11.38
C GLY A 217 4.74 -17.56 12.44
N ASP A 218 4.28 -16.33 12.23
CA ASP A 218 3.31 -15.65 13.11
C ASP A 218 2.11 -16.56 13.42
N GLU A 219 1.86 -16.79 14.72
CA GLU A 219 0.85 -17.76 15.18
C GLU A 219 -0.57 -17.32 14.82
N VAL A 220 -0.90 -16.05 15.06
CA VAL A 220 -2.23 -15.49 14.78
C VAL A 220 -2.55 -15.55 13.29
N PHE A 221 -1.59 -15.23 12.42
CA PHE A 221 -1.78 -15.32 10.98
C PHE A 221 -1.93 -16.77 10.51
N ARG A 222 -1.15 -17.71 11.07
CA ARG A 222 -1.27 -19.14 10.76
C ARG A 222 -2.62 -19.70 11.18
N GLU A 223 -3.09 -19.37 12.38
CA GLU A 223 -4.41 -19.80 12.88
C GLU A 223 -5.54 -19.26 12.00
N MET A 224 -5.50 -17.98 11.65
CA MET A 224 -6.48 -17.37 10.73
C MET A 224 -6.48 -18.06 9.38
N SER A 225 -5.30 -18.32 8.80
CA SER A 225 -5.15 -19.01 7.52
C SER A 225 -5.69 -20.45 7.57
N ALA A 226 -5.42 -21.19 8.65
CA ALA A 226 -5.95 -22.53 8.86
C ALA A 226 -7.47 -22.55 9.00
N ALA A 227 -8.02 -21.64 9.82
CA ALA A 227 -9.46 -21.49 10.01
C ALA A 227 -10.17 -21.15 8.69
N TRP A 228 -9.59 -20.26 7.89
CA TRP A 228 -10.13 -19.93 6.56
C TRP A 228 -10.12 -21.12 5.61
N SER A 229 -9.04 -21.92 5.61
CA SER A 229 -8.97 -23.13 4.79
C SER A 229 -10.05 -24.15 5.15
N ILE A 230 -10.36 -24.30 6.45
CA ILE A 230 -11.44 -25.17 6.92
C ILE A 230 -12.80 -24.63 6.44
N ALA A 231 -13.08 -23.35 6.69
CA ALA A 231 -14.34 -22.72 6.31
C ALA A 231 -14.60 -22.79 4.79
N LEU A 232 -13.56 -22.61 3.96
CA LEU A 232 -13.67 -22.78 2.51
C LEU A 232 -14.02 -24.21 2.10
N LYS A 233 -13.41 -25.22 2.73
CA LYS A 233 -13.72 -26.64 2.45
C LYS A 233 -15.15 -26.97 2.84
N GLU A 234 -15.58 -26.54 4.01
CA GLU A 234 -16.95 -26.74 4.49
C GLU A 234 -17.98 -26.04 3.59
N GLY A 235 -17.73 -24.77 3.25
CA GLY A 235 -18.57 -24.01 2.32
C GLY A 235 -18.66 -24.67 0.94
N PHE A 236 -17.54 -25.18 0.42
CA PHE A 236 -17.53 -25.92 -0.85
C PHE A 236 -18.36 -27.22 -0.77
N SER A 237 -18.20 -28.01 0.30
CA SER A 237 -18.96 -29.25 0.49
C SER A 237 -20.46 -29.03 0.70
N ALA A 238 -20.86 -27.84 1.17
CA ALA A 238 -22.27 -27.51 1.38
C ALA A 238 -23.02 -27.15 0.08
N ILE A 239 -22.31 -26.77 -0.98
CA ILE A 239 -22.90 -26.38 -2.27
C ILE A 239 -23.28 -27.64 -3.06
N LYS A 240 -24.54 -27.71 -3.51
CA LYS A 240 -25.04 -28.75 -4.42
C LYS A 240 -25.23 -28.15 -5.82
N LEU A 241 -24.87 -28.91 -6.85
CA LEU A 241 -25.12 -28.59 -8.25
C LEU A 241 -26.59 -28.83 -8.61
#